data_AF-A0AAV4HHY6-F1
#
_entry.id   AF-A0AAV4HHY6-F1
#
_cell.length_a   1.000
_cell.length_b   1.000
_cell.length_c   1.000
_cell.angle_alpha   90.00
_cell.angle_beta   90.00
_cell.angle_gamma   90.00
#
_symmetry.space_group_name_H-M   'P 1'
#
loop_
_entity.id
_entity.type
_entity.pdbx_description
1 polymer ?
#
loop_
_entity_poly.entity_id
_entity_poly.type
_entity_poly.pdbx_seq_one_letter_code
_entity_poly.pdbx_strand_id
1 'polypeptide(L)'
;MPWCESSRVAFSESLIAPSEKSAAKVALATVKEIFAVETQIVEVVVVVVVVVVVVVASWCYSSSSSIRSRSRNSSSRSRPSSRRSSCCCCCCVVVVVVVVVVVVVVVVVVVVVVVVVVVVCLVIVVVVVVGLVVVVLAALLVALVVVVIAVAAVVVRVIVVVVLVVIVVVVAVVVVVVIVVVVVVVVVVVVVEVVVVLVVVVAVVVVVIVVVFVV
;
A
#
# COMPACT_ATOMS: atom_id res chain seq x y z
N MET A 1 24.15 46.73 -26.12
CA MET A 1 23.59 45.55 -26.81
C MET A 1 23.25 44.51 -25.75
N PRO A 2 21.96 44.24 -25.45
CA PRO A 2 21.56 43.38 -24.34
C PRO A 2 20.91 42.09 -24.85
N TRP A 3 21.68 41.09 -25.27
CA TRP A 3 21.16 39.78 -25.64
C TRP A 3 22.18 38.73 -25.19
N CYS A 4 21.81 37.89 -24.21
CA CYS A 4 22.14 36.46 -24.17
C CYS A 4 21.52 35.79 -22.93
N GLU A 5 20.41 35.10 -23.21
CA GLU A 5 20.07 33.77 -22.72
C GLU A 5 20.19 33.44 -21.23
N SER A 6 19.18 33.96 -20.52
CA SER A 6 18.51 33.24 -19.44
C SER A 6 17.67 32.08 -20.03
N SER A 7 18.24 30.89 -20.15
CA SER A 7 17.50 29.68 -20.56
C SER A 7 17.84 28.47 -19.70
N ARG A 8 16.86 28.14 -18.84
CA ARG A 8 16.33 26.79 -18.58
C ARG A 8 17.32 25.72 -18.06
N VAL A 9 17.25 25.45 -16.76
CA VAL A 9 16.92 24.10 -16.25
C VAL A 9 16.29 24.18 -14.85
N ALA A 10 15.08 24.73 -14.77
CA ALA A 10 14.18 24.49 -13.63
C ALA A 10 13.26 23.34 -14.05
N PHE A 11 13.77 22.10 -13.95
CA PHE A 11 13.00 20.87 -14.17
C PHE A 11 13.08 20.03 -12.90
N SER A 12 12.61 20.62 -11.81
CA SER A 12 12.42 19.95 -10.53
C SER A 12 11.08 20.44 -9.99
N GLU A 13 10.27 19.50 -9.49
CA GLU A 13 8.96 19.73 -8.88
C GLU A 13 7.74 19.68 -9.82
N SER A 14 7.49 18.52 -10.45
CA SER A 14 6.10 18.16 -10.75
C SER A 14 5.80 16.66 -10.65
N LEU A 15 6.59 15.92 -9.86
CA LEU A 15 6.18 14.60 -9.34
C LEU A 15 5.38 14.84 -8.07
N ILE A 16 4.24 15.52 -8.22
CA ILE A 16 3.22 15.61 -7.18
C ILE A 16 2.65 14.21 -7.07
N ALA A 17 3.10 13.48 -6.04
CA ALA A 17 2.50 12.23 -5.63
C ALA A 17 0.97 12.42 -5.58
N PRO A 18 0.19 11.55 -6.25
CA PRO A 18 -1.26 11.69 -6.25
C PRO A 18 -1.74 11.66 -4.80
N SER A 19 -2.20 12.81 -4.31
CA SER A 19 -2.58 12.98 -2.92
C SER A 19 -3.63 11.93 -2.57
N GLU A 20 -3.41 11.12 -1.53
CA GLU A 20 -4.32 10.05 -1.09
C GLU A 20 -5.79 10.52 -0.93
N LYS A 21 -5.99 11.83 -0.75
CA LYS A 21 -7.30 12.48 -0.69
C LYS A 21 -8.10 12.42 -2.00
N SER A 22 -7.48 12.28 -3.16
CA SER A 22 -8.20 12.13 -4.43
C SER A 22 -8.68 10.69 -4.63
N ALA A 23 -7.87 9.69 -4.24
CA ALA A 23 -8.24 8.28 -4.34
C ALA A 23 -9.45 7.93 -3.45
N ALA A 24 -9.49 8.46 -2.22
CA ALA A 24 -10.62 8.27 -1.31
C ALA A 24 -11.94 8.85 -1.86
N LYS A 25 -11.89 10.02 -2.53
CA LYS A 25 -13.09 10.62 -3.15
C LYS A 25 -13.62 9.81 -4.32
N VAL A 26 -12.73 9.25 -5.13
CA VAL A 26 -13.12 8.39 -6.27
C VAL A 26 -13.75 7.09 -5.76
N ALA A 27 -13.18 6.46 -4.72
CA ALA A 27 -13.77 5.26 -4.11
C ALA A 27 -15.14 5.52 -3.47
N LEU A 28 -15.35 6.71 -2.89
CA LEU A 28 -16.64 7.06 -2.28
C LEU A 28 -17.72 7.33 -3.35
N ALA A 29 -17.34 7.88 -4.51
CA ALA A 29 -18.25 8.07 -5.63
C ALA A 29 -18.74 6.73 -6.20
N THR A 30 -17.86 5.74 -6.35
CA THR A 30 -18.24 4.41 -6.87
C THR A 30 -19.13 3.63 -5.89
N VAL A 31 -18.89 3.71 -4.58
CA VAL A 31 -19.80 3.07 -3.59
C VAL A 31 -21.20 3.68 -3.65
N LYS A 32 -21.30 4.99 -3.90
CA LYS A 32 -22.59 5.69 -3.98
C LYS A 32 -23.42 5.26 -5.18
N GLU A 33 -22.78 5.01 -6.33
CA GLU A 33 -23.46 4.48 -7.51
C GLU A 33 -23.98 3.05 -7.30
N ILE A 34 -23.20 2.20 -6.59
CA ILE A 34 -23.62 0.83 -6.30
C ILE A 34 -24.88 0.81 -5.42
N PHE A 35 -24.96 1.66 -4.39
CA PHE A 35 -26.15 1.79 -3.55
C PHE A 35 -27.38 2.34 -4.29
N ALA A 36 -27.19 3.21 -5.28
CA ALA A 36 -28.30 3.75 -6.07
C ALA A 36 -29.00 2.65 -6.90
N VAL A 37 -28.24 1.69 -7.44
CA VAL A 37 -28.79 0.58 -8.23
C VAL A 37 -29.63 -0.36 -7.37
N GLU A 38 -29.24 -0.62 -6.11
CA GLU A 38 -30.05 -1.45 -5.20
C GLU A 38 -31.42 -0.86 -4.92
N THR A 39 -31.50 0.46 -4.69
CA THR A 39 -32.78 1.12 -4.39
C THR A 39 -33.76 1.01 -5.57
N GLN A 40 -33.26 1.09 -6.80
CA GLN A 40 -34.11 0.94 -7.99
C GLN A 40 -34.64 -0.48 -8.16
N ILE A 41 -33.84 -1.51 -7.86
CA ILE A 41 -34.27 -2.91 -8.00
C ILE A 41 -35.40 -3.22 -7.02
N VAL A 42 -35.28 -2.77 -5.77
CA VAL A 42 -36.33 -2.98 -4.76
C VAL A 42 -37.62 -2.28 -5.18
N GLU A 43 -37.53 -1.05 -5.68
CA GLU A 43 -38.69 -0.29 -6.13
C GLU A 43 -39.41 -0.98 -7.30
N VAL A 44 -38.66 -1.48 -8.30
CA VAL A 44 -39.21 -2.24 -9.42
C VAL A 44 -39.91 -3.52 -8.96
N VAL A 45 -39.29 -4.28 -8.04
CA VAL A 45 -39.91 -5.51 -7.49
C VAL A 45 -41.22 -5.18 -6.78
N VAL A 46 -41.25 -4.13 -5.95
CA VAL A 46 -42.47 -3.70 -5.26
C VAL A 46 -43.55 -3.30 -6.26
N VAL A 47 -43.22 -2.52 -7.28
CA VAL A 47 -44.17 -2.11 -8.32
C VAL A 47 -44.75 -3.33 -9.06
N VAL A 48 -43.91 -4.29 -9.45
CA VAL A 48 -44.36 -5.51 -10.12
C VAL A 48 -45.31 -6.31 -9.24
N VAL A 49 -45.00 -6.48 -7.94
CA VAL A 49 -45.88 -7.16 -6.99
C VAL A 49 -47.23 -6.46 -6.87
N VAL A 50 -47.23 -5.14 -6.72
CA VAL A 50 -48.48 -4.35 -6.63
C VAL A 50 -49.31 -4.48 -7.90
N VAL A 51 -48.69 -4.38 -9.08
CA VAL A 51 -49.40 -4.53 -10.37
C VAL A 51 -50.03 -5.92 -10.49
N VAL A 52 -49.31 -6.98 -10.14
CA VAL A 52 -49.84 -8.35 -10.18
C VAL A 52 -51.04 -8.49 -9.23
N VAL A 53 -50.97 -7.97 -8.01
CA VAL A 53 -52.08 -8.00 -7.05
C VAL A 53 -53.30 -7.25 -7.59
N VAL A 54 -53.10 -6.07 -8.19
CA VAL A 54 -54.20 -5.26 -8.76
C VAL A 54 -54.85 -5.97 -9.95
N VAL A 55 -54.07 -6.56 -10.86
CA VAL A 55 -54.60 -7.30 -12.02
C VAL A 55 -55.43 -8.49 -11.56
N VAL A 56 -54.93 -9.25 -10.59
CA VAL A 56 -55.64 -10.40 -10.01
C VAL A 56 -56.95 -9.96 -9.33
N ALA A 57 -56.92 -8.88 -8.54
CA ALA A 57 -58.11 -8.32 -7.90
C ALA A 57 -59.16 -7.83 -8.93
N SER A 58 -58.71 -7.18 -10.01
CA SER A 58 -59.57 -6.65 -11.07
C SER A 58 -60.26 -7.77 -11.87
N TRP A 59 -59.56 -8.88 -12.11
CA TRP A 59 -60.17 -10.08 -12.70
C TRP A 59 -61.25 -10.70 -11.80
N CYS A 60 -61.04 -10.74 -10.47
CA CYS A 60 -62.09 -11.18 -9.55
C CYS A 60 -63.31 -10.25 -9.54
N TYR A 61 -63.10 -8.95 -9.69
CA TYR A 61 -64.20 -7.97 -9.66
C TYR A 61 -65.06 -8.02 -10.93
N SER A 62 -64.44 -8.18 -12.11
CA SER A 62 -65.15 -8.19 -13.40
C SER A 62 -66.05 -9.40 -13.63
N SER A 63 -65.80 -10.53 -12.97
CA SER A 63 -66.66 -11.72 -13.08
C SER A 63 -68.00 -11.60 -12.34
N SER A 64 -68.22 -10.58 -11.50
CA SER A 64 -69.44 -10.45 -10.67
C SER A 64 -70.57 -9.62 -11.29
N SER A 65 -70.35 -8.93 -12.41
CA SER A 65 -71.28 -7.90 -12.93
C SER A 65 -72.35 -8.35 -13.93
N SER A 66 -72.54 -9.64 -14.21
CA SER A 66 -73.50 -10.11 -15.24
C SER A 66 -74.92 -10.46 -14.75
N ILE A 67 -75.32 -10.08 -13.54
CA ILE A 67 -76.70 -10.24 -13.07
C ILE A 67 -77.43 -8.90 -13.14
N ARG A 68 -77.78 -8.46 -14.35
CA ARG A 68 -78.84 -7.47 -14.55
C ARG A 68 -79.93 -8.02 -15.47
N SER A 69 -80.93 -8.60 -14.82
CA SER A 69 -82.33 -8.18 -14.93
C SER A 69 -82.89 -7.98 -16.34
N ARG A 70 -83.49 -9.04 -16.89
CA ARG A 70 -84.72 -8.90 -17.68
C ARG A 70 -85.79 -9.81 -17.09
N SER A 71 -86.53 -9.24 -16.14
CA SER A 71 -87.81 -9.77 -15.67
C SER A 71 -88.92 -9.15 -16.52
N ARG A 72 -89.68 -9.99 -17.23
CA ARG A 72 -91.13 -9.80 -17.45
C ARG A 72 -91.81 -11.16 -17.62
N ASN A 73 -92.76 -11.44 -16.72
CA ASN A 73 -93.93 -12.34 -16.80
C ASN A 73 -93.75 -13.72 -17.47
N SER A 74 -94.16 -14.86 -16.88
CA SER A 74 -95.49 -15.13 -16.32
C SER A 74 -95.49 -16.46 -15.56
N SER A 75 -96.40 -16.56 -14.59
CA SER A 75 -96.81 -17.68 -13.74
C SER A 75 -96.89 -19.09 -14.34
N SER A 76 -96.31 -20.08 -13.63
CA SER A 76 -96.94 -21.39 -13.32
C SER A 76 -96.06 -22.27 -12.41
N ARG A 77 -96.71 -23.08 -11.57
CA ARG A 77 -96.19 -23.87 -10.44
C ARG A 77 -95.42 -25.11 -10.89
N SER A 78 -94.28 -25.43 -10.25
CA SER A 78 -93.86 -26.78 -9.79
C SER A 78 -92.46 -26.79 -9.14
N ARG A 79 -92.30 -27.62 -8.08
CA ARG A 79 -91.03 -28.06 -7.43
C ARG A 79 -90.19 -28.88 -8.45
N PRO A 80 -88.85 -29.15 -8.32
CA PRO A 80 -88.07 -29.29 -7.09
C PRO A 80 -86.57 -28.86 -7.13
N SER A 81 -85.91 -29.04 -5.96
CA SER A 81 -84.52 -29.49 -5.76
C SER A 81 -83.35 -28.66 -6.30
N SER A 82 -82.86 -27.78 -5.43
CA SER A 82 -81.50 -27.79 -4.88
C SER A 82 -80.46 -28.63 -5.64
N ARG A 83 -79.52 -27.99 -6.34
CA ARG A 83 -78.14 -28.47 -6.47
C ARG A 83 -77.23 -27.41 -7.07
N ARG A 84 -76.19 -27.08 -6.28
CA ARG A 84 -74.82 -26.77 -6.74
C ARG A 84 -74.62 -25.44 -7.47
N SER A 85 -74.87 -24.33 -6.77
CA SER A 85 -74.12 -23.10 -7.01
C SER A 85 -72.72 -23.21 -6.37
N SER A 86 -71.88 -24.13 -6.86
CA SER A 86 -70.51 -24.36 -6.37
C SER A 86 -69.44 -23.76 -7.29
N CYS A 87 -69.82 -22.88 -8.23
CA CYS A 87 -68.93 -22.37 -9.27
C CYS A 87 -67.92 -21.30 -8.82
N CYS A 88 -68.00 -20.74 -7.60
CA CYS A 88 -67.04 -19.70 -7.18
C CYS A 88 -65.82 -20.24 -6.42
N CYS A 89 -65.82 -21.49 -5.94
CA CYS A 89 -64.74 -21.97 -5.07
C CYS A 89 -63.45 -22.30 -5.84
N CYS A 90 -63.56 -22.80 -7.06
CA CYS A 90 -62.41 -23.18 -7.88
C CYS A 90 -61.59 -21.97 -8.37
N CYS A 91 -62.24 -20.82 -8.62
CA CYS A 91 -61.57 -19.57 -8.98
C CYS A 91 -60.65 -19.09 -7.84
N CYS A 92 -61.14 -19.16 -6.59
CA CYS A 92 -60.40 -18.72 -5.42
C CYS A 92 -59.13 -19.54 -5.20
N VAL A 93 -59.18 -20.86 -5.43
CA VAL A 93 -58.01 -21.73 -5.26
C VAL A 93 -56.91 -21.37 -6.26
N VAL A 94 -57.26 -21.14 -7.54
CA VAL A 94 -56.28 -20.75 -8.56
C VAL A 94 -55.63 -19.41 -8.19
N VAL A 95 -56.41 -18.44 -7.75
CA VAL A 95 -55.90 -17.13 -7.30
C VAL A 95 -54.92 -17.29 -6.13
N VAL A 96 -55.28 -18.08 -5.12
CA VAL A 96 -54.40 -18.33 -3.96
C VAL A 96 -53.10 -19.00 -4.41
N VAL A 97 -53.16 -20.01 -5.28
CA VAL A 97 -51.95 -20.67 -5.80
C VAL A 97 -51.06 -19.68 -6.56
N VAL A 98 -51.63 -18.84 -7.42
CA VAL A 98 -50.86 -17.81 -8.15
C VAL A 98 -50.20 -16.83 -7.18
N VAL A 99 -50.93 -16.36 -6.17
CA VAL A 99 -50.36 -15.45 -5.15
C VAL A 99 -49.22 -16.12 -4.40
N VAL A 100 -49.37 -17.39 -3.98
CA VAL A 100 -48.30 -18.14 -3.31
C VAL A 100 -47.08 -18.28 -4.22
N VAL A 101 -47.27 -18.61 -5.50
CA VAL A 101 -46.16 -18.70 -6.47
C VAL A 101 -45.45 -17.35 -6.61
N VAL A 102 -46.18 -16.26 -6.73
CA VAL A 102 -45.60 -14.91 -6.82
C VAL A 102 -44.80 -14.58 -5.56
N VAL A 103 -45.34 -14.85 -4.37
CA VAL A 103 -44.63 -14.65 -3.10
C VAL A 103 -43.34 -15.47 -3.06
N VAL A 104 -43.38 -16.75 -3.45
CA VAL A 104 -42.19 -17.60 -3.52
C VAL A 104 -41.15 -17.03 -4.48
N VAL A 105 -41.56 -16.58 -5.66
CA VAL A 105 -40.65 -15.95 -6.64
C VAL A 105 -40.01 -14.69 -6.05
N VAL A 106 -40.79 -13.83 -5.39
CA VAL A 106 -40.27 -12.62 -4.73
C VAL A 106 -39.24 -12.99 -3.66
N VAL A 107 -39.54 -13.98 -2.81
CA VAL A 107 -38.60 -14.45 -1.78
C VAL A 107 -37.31 -14.96 -2.41
N VAL A 108 -37.39 -15.76 -3.49
CA VAL A 108 -36.20 -16.24 -4.21
C VAL A 108 -35.39 -15.08 -4.76
N VAL A 109 -36.03 -14.09 -5.37
CA VAL A 109 -35.34 -12.89 -5.90
C VAL A 109 -34.64 -12.14 -4.77
N VAL A 110 -35.30 -11.93 -3.63
CA VAL A 110 -34.70 -11.27 -2.45
C VAL A 110 -33.48 -12.06 -1.96
N VAL A 111 -33.58 -13.38 -1.85
CA VAL A 111 -32.44 -14.22 -1.44
C VAL A 111 -31.27 -14.10 -2.42
N VAL A 112 -31.54 -14.13 -3.72
CA VAL A 112 -30.50 -13.95 -4.75
C VAL A 112 -29.82 -12.59 -4.62
N VAL A 113 -30.59 -11.51 -4.42
CA VAL A 113 -30.03 -10.16 -4.21
C VAL A 113 -29.14 -10.15 -2.97
N VAL A 114 -29.59 -10.70 -1.84
CA VAL A 114 -28.78 -10.78 -0.62
C VAL A 114 -27.47 -11.55 -0.85
N VAL A 115 -27.51 -12.68 -1.58
CA VAL A 115 -26.30 -13.45 -1.92
C VAL A 115 -25.34 -12.62 -2.76
N VAL A 116 -25.84 -11.88 -3.77
CA VAL A 116 -25.01 -11.00 -4.60
C VAL A 116 -24.35 -9.92 -3.74
N VAL A 117 -25.08 -9.29 -2.83
CA VAL A 117 -24.54 -8.27 -1.91
C VAL A 117 -23.43 -8.85 -1.04
N VAL A 118 -23.65 -10.04 -0.46
CA VAL A 118 -22.63 -10.73 0.36
C VAL A 118 -21.37 -11.02 -0.47
N VAL A 119 -21.51 -11.50 -1.71
CA VAL A 119 -20.37 -11.75 -2.60
C VAL A 119 -19.63 -10.45 -2.91
N VAL A 120 -20.33 -9.36 -3.23
CA VAL A 120 -19.70 -8.05 -3.48
C VAL A 120 -18.97 -7.55 -2.23
N CYS A 121 -19.57 -7.65 -1.06
CA CYS A 121 -18.91 -7.32 0.20
C CYS A 121 -17.64 -8.15 0.44
N LEU A 122 -17.68 -9.46 0.19
CA LEU A 122 -16.51 -10.32 0.30
C LEU A 122 -15.40 -9.92 -0.67
N VAL A 123 -15.73 -9.60 -1.92
CA VAL A 123 -14.74 -9.13 -2.90
C VAL A 123 -14.09 -7.83 -2.44
N ILE A 124 -14.88 -6.87 -1.94
CA ILE A 124 -14.36 -5.60 -1.41
C ILE A 124 -13.40 -5.87 -0.23
N VAL A 125 -13.79 -6.73 0.71
CA VAL A 125 -12.94 -7.11 1.86
C VAL A 125 -11.63 -7.74 1.37
N VAL A 126 -11.68 -8.67 0.41
CA VAL A 126 -10.48 -9.29 -0.16
C VAL A 126 -9.57 -8.24 -0.82
N VAL A 127 -10.12 -7.32 -1.61
CA VAL A 127 -9.35 -6.24 -2.24
C VAL A 127 -8.68 -5.35 -1.20
N VAL A 128 -9.39 -4.99 -0.12
CA VAL A 128 -8.83 -4.19 0.99
C VAL A 128 -7.71 -4.93 1.70
N VAL A 129 -7.90 -6.23 2.00
CA VAL A 129 -6.87 -7.05 2.64
C VAL A 129 -5.63 -7.17 1.76
N VAL A 130 -5.79 -7.48 0.46
CA VAL A 130 -4.68 -7.56 -0.50
C VAL A 130 -3.96 -6.21 -0.60
N GLY A 131 -4.71 -5.10 -0.70
CA GLY A 131 -4.13 -3.75 -0.70
C GLY A 131 -3.31 -3.46 0.55
N LEU A 132 -3.82 -3.81 1.74
CA LEU A 132 -3.10 -3.66 3.00
C LEU A 132 -1.82 -4.50 3.04
N VAL A 133 -1.87 -5.75 2.58
CA VAL A 133 -0.68 -6.62 2.50
C VAL A 133 0.39 -6.01 1.58
N VAL A 134 -0.01 -5.47 0.41
CA VAL A 134 0.91 -4.82 -0.52
C VAL A 134 1.55 -3.57 0.12
N VAL A 135 0.77 -2.74 0.83
CA VAL A 135 1.28 -1.56 1.53
C VAL A 135 2.28 -1.95 2.63
N VAL A 136 1.97 -2.98 3.42
CA VAL A 136 2.89 -3.48 4.46
C VAL A 136 4.19 -4.01 3.85
N LEU A 137 4.10 -4.78 2.75
CA LEU A 137 5.27 -5.28 2.03
C LEU A 137 6.14 -4.13 1.48
N ALA A 138 5.52 -3.12 0.89
CA ALA A 138 6.22 -1.94 0.39
C ALA A 138 6.93 -1.17 1.53
N ALA A 139 6.26 -0.97 2.67
CA ALA A 139 6.85 -0.34 3.84
C ALA A 139 8.06 -1.13 4.39
N LEU A 140 7.96 -2.47 4.42
CA LEU A 140 9.05 -3.34 4.83
C LEU A 140 10.25 -3.27 3.89
N LEU A 141 10.03 -3.22 2.57
CA LEU A 141 11.08 -3.03 1.58
C LEU A 141 11.80 -1.69 1.76
N VAL A 142 11.05 -0.60 1.96
CA VAL A 142 11.63 0.72 2.23
C VAL A 142 12.46 0.70 3.52
N ALA A 143 11.94 0.10 4.59
CA ALA A 143 12.69 -0.03 5.84
C ALA A 143 14.00 -0.81 5.65
N LEU A 144 13.98 -1.91 4.88
CA LEU A 144 15.17 -2.69 4.56
C LEU A 144 16.21 -1.86 3.79
N VAL A 145 15.78 -1.08 2.79
CA VAL A 145 16.69 -0.19 2.05
C VAL A 145 17.35 0.83 2.97
N VAL A 146 16.59 1.44 3.89
CA VAL A 146 17.13 2.40 4.88
C VAL A 146 18.17 1.73 5.78
N VAL A 147 17.91 0.50 6.25
CA VAL A 147 18.86 -0.26 7.07
C VAL A 147 20.14 -0.56 6.29
N VAL A 148 20.04 -0.97 5.02
CA VAL A 148 21.22 -1.22 4.17
C VAL A 148 22.08 0.04 4.01
N ILE A 149 21.45 1.20 3.74
CA ILE A 149 22.15 2.48 3.63
C ILE A 149 22.83 2.85 4.96
N ALA A 150 22.15 2.65 6.09
CA ALA A 150 22.72 2.92 7.41
C ALA A 150 23.94 2.03 7.71
N VAL A 151 23.86 0.73 7.42
CA VAL A 151 24.98 -0.20 7.58
C VAL A 151 26.14 0.20 6.67
N ALA A 152 25.87 0.51 5.39
CA ALA A 152 26.90 0.97 4.46
C ALA A 152 27.61 2.24 4.98
N ALA A 153 26.86 3.21 5.50
CA ALA A 153 27.43 4.42 6.09
C ALA A 153 28.32 4.14 7.30
N VAL A 154 27.93 3.19 8.17
CA VAL A 154 28.76 2.75 9.30
C VAL A 154 30.04 2.08 8.81
N VAL A 155 29.95 1.18 7.82
CA VAL A 155 31.12 0.51 7.23
C VAL A 155 32.11 1.53 6.65
N VAL A 156 31.61 2.52 5.90
CA VAL A 156 32.45 3.60 5.35
C VAL A 156 33.16 4.38 6.48
N ARG A 157 32.44 4.73 7.56
CA ARG A 157 33.05 5.40 8.71
C ARG A 157 34.16 4.56 9.35
N VAL A 158 33.94 3.26 9.53
CA VAL A 158 34.94 2.34 10.08
C VAL A 158 36.18 2.27 9.18
N ILE A 159 36.00 2.15 7.86
CA ILE A 159 37.11 2.14 6.90
C ILE A 159 37.94 3.42 7.01
N VAL A 160 37.30 4.59 7.07
CA VAL A 160 37.99 5.88 7.23
C VAL A 160 38.82 5.92 8.51
N VAL A 161 38.27 5.46 9.63
CA VAL A 161 39.00 5.40 10.92
C VAL A 161 40.20 4.47 10.82
N VAL A 162 40.04 3.28 10.23
CA VAL A 162 41.15 2.32 10.06
C VAL A 162 42.26 2.92 9.20
N VAL A 163 41.91 3.53 8.06
CA VAL A 163 42.89 4.20 7.19
C VAL A 163 43.63 5.30 7.94
N LEU A 164 42.92 6.12 8.72
CA LEU A 164 43.53 7.17 9.52
C LEU A 164 44.52 6.61 10.57
N VAL A 165 44.15 5.54 11.26
CA VAL A 165 45.05 4.86 12.21
C VAL A 165 46.30 4.34 11.51
N VAL A 166 46.16 3.72 10.34
CA VAL A 166 47.30 3.24 9.55
C VAL A 166 48.22 4.41 9.16
N ILE A 167 47.67 5.54 8.71
CA ILE A 167 48.47 6.74 8.39
C ILE A 167 49.24 7.21 9.62
N VAL A 168 48.58 7.31 10.78
CA VAL A 168 49.23 7.71 12.05
C VAL A 168 50.38 6.76 12.42
N VAL A 169 50.18 5.46 12.29
CA VAL A 169 51.22 4.46 12.55
C VAL A 169 52.39 4.62 11.59
N VAL A 170 52.13 4.78 10.29
CA VAL A 170 53.20 5.00 9.29
C VAL A 170 53.99 6.27 9.63
N VAL A 171 53.33 7.38 9.95
CA VAL A 171 53.98 8.62 10.36
C VAL A 171 54.83 8.39 11.62
N ALA A 172 54.30 7.70 12.63
CA ALA A 172 55.05 7.39 13.85
C ALA A 172 56.31 6.56 13.56
N VAL A 173 56.22 5.54 12.70
CA VAL A 173 57.38 4.74 12.27
C VAL A 173 58.41 5.62 11.57
N VAL A 174 57.98 6.48 10.64
CA VAL A 174 58.90 7.41 9.95
C VAL A 174 59.61 8.32 10.95
N VAL A 175 58.89 8.88 11.92
CA VAL A 175 59.48 9.73 12.97
C VAL A 175 60.52 8.94 13.78
N VAL A 176 60.22 7.71 14.18
CA VAL A 176 61.17 6.85 14.90
C VAL A 176 62.43 6.60 14.06
N VAL A 177 62.27 6.27 12.78
CA VAL A 177 63.42 6.07 11.86
C VAL A 177 64.27 7.34 11.76
N VAL A 178 63.64 8.51 11.62
CA VAL A 178 64.37 9.80 11.58
C VAL A 178 65.15 10.02 12.88
N ILE A 179 64.53 9.78 14.04
CA ILE A 179 65.22 9.90 15.34
C ILE A 179 66.43 8.97 15.40
N VAL A 180 66.29 7.70 14.99
CA VAL A 180 67.39 6.72 14.97
C VAL A 180 68.53 7.20 14.08
N VAL A 181 68.23 7.70 12.87
CA VAL A 181 69.24 8.24 11.95
C VAL A 181 69.97 9.42 12.58
N VAL A 182 69.24 10.36 13.21
CA VAL A 182 69.85 11.50 13.90
C VAL A 182 70.79 11.03 15.01
N VAL A 183 70.37 10.07 15.83
CA VAL A 183 71.22 9.51 16.89
C VAL A 183 72.48 8.88 16.33
N VAL A 184 72.38 8.09 15.25
CA VAL A 184 73.54 7.47 14.59
C VAL A 184 74.51 8.54 14.08
N VAL A 185 74.00 9.60 13.43
CA VAL A 185 74.83 10.71 12.95
C VAL A 185 75.55 11.39 14.11
N VAL A 186 74.86 11.68 15.21
CA VAL A 186 75.47 12.28 16.41
C VAL A 186 76.57 11.38 16.97
N VAL A 187 76.34 10.07 17.09
CA VAL A 187 77.35 9.11 17.56
C VAL A 187 78.57 9.12 16.64
N VAL A 188 78.38 9.10 15.32
CA VAL A 188 79.48 9.16 14.35
C VAL A 188 80.29 10.44 14.51
N VAL A 189 79.62 11.60 14.65
CA VAL A 189 80.30 12.89 14.86
C VAL A 189 81.15 12.85 16.14
N VAL A 190 80.58 12.37 17.25
CA VAL A 190 81.31 12.27 18.53
C VAL A 190 82.52 11.33 18.41
N VAL A 191 82.38 10.19 17.74
CA VAL A 191 83.49 9.26 17.51
C VAL A 191 84.59 9.92 16.68
N VAL A 192 84.23 10.62 15.61
CA VAL A 192 85.19 11.35 14.77
C VAL A 192 85.93 12.42 15.59
N GLU A 193 85.22 13.21 16.39
CA GLU A 193 85.85 14.21 17.27
C GLU A 193 86.83 13.58 18.26
N VAL A 194 86.46 12.48 18.92
CA VAL A 194 87.34 11.76 19.86
C VAL A 194 88.60 11.24 19.15
N VAL A 195 88.47 10.67 17.96
CA VAL A 195 89.61 10.20 17.16
C VAL A 195 90.54 11.35 16.79
N VAL A 196 89.98 12.50 16.37
CA VAL A 196 90.77 13.70 16.06
C VAL A 196 91.54 14.19 17.28
N VAL A 197 90.89 14.29 18.44
CA VAL A 197 91.56 14.70 19.69
C VAL A 197 92.68 13.71 20.05
N LEU A 198 92.43 12.40 19.95
CA LEU A 198 93.43 11.37 20.23
C LEU A 198 94.67 11.53 19.33
N VAL A 199 94.48 11.71 18.02
CA VAL A 199 95.57 11.90 17.05
C VAL A 199 96.39 13.14 17.39
N VAL A 200 95.73 14.25 17.75
CA VAL A 200 96.41 15.49 18.17
C VAL A 200 97.24 15.26 19.43
N VAL A 201 96.69 14.60 20.44
CA VAL A 201 97.41 14.29 21.69
C VAL A 201 98.64 13.42 21.41
N VAL A 202 98.50 12.36 20.61
CA VAL A 202 99.62 11.48 20.23
C VAL A 202 100.69 12.28 19.49
N ALA A 203 100.32 13.13 18.54
CA ALA A 203 101.25 13.97 17.81
C ALA A 203 102.03 14.89 18.75
N VAL A 204 101.35 15.57 19.69
CA VAL A 204 101.99 16.43 20.69
C VAL A 204 102.98 15.64 21.56
N VAL A 205 102.59 14.46 22.05
CA VAL A 205 103.47 13.61 22.86
C VAL A 205 104.73 13.21 22.09
N VAL A 206 104.60 12.82 20.82
CA VAL A 206 105.75 12.48 19.97
C VAL A 206 106.68 13.68 19.81
N VAL A 207 106.14 14.88 19.53
CA VAL A 207 106.96 16.10 19.42
C VAL A 207 107.73 16.37 20.71
N VAL A 208 107.07 16.25 21.87
CA VAL A 208 107.72 16.46 23.18
C VAL A 208 108.87 15.47 23.39
N ILE A 209 108.66 14.18 23.11
CA ILE A 209 109.71 13.15 23.25
C ILE A 209 110.90 13.47 22.35
N VAL A 210 110.66 13.86 21.10
CA VAL A 210 111.74 14.21 20.16
C VAL A 210 112.53 15.42 20.64
N VAL A 211 111.86 16.47 21.13
CA VAL A 211 112.51 17.67 21.66
C VAL A 211 113.38 17.33 22.88
N VAL A 212 112.87 16.51 23.80
CA VAL A 212 113.61 16.11 25.01
C VAL A 212 114.85 15.28 24.69
N PHE A 213 114.83 14.46 23.63
CA PHE A 213 115.97 13.62 23.26
C PHE A 213 117.06 14.38 22.49
N VAL A 214 116.71 15.47 21.80
CA VAL A 214 117.63 16.28 20.98
C VAL A 214 118.39 17.32 21.81
N VAL A 215 117.79 17.80 22.91
CA VAL A 215 118.38 18.79 23.83
C VAL A 215 119.32 18.12 24.81
#